data_AF-A0A4Q5P833-F1
#
_entry.id   AF-A0A4Q5P833-F1
#
_cell.length_a   1.000
_cell.length_b   1.000
_cell.length_c   1.000
_cell.angle_alpha   90.00
_cell.angle_beta   90.00
_cell.angle_gamma   90.00
#
_symmetry.space_group_name_H-M   'P 1'
#
loop_
_entity.id
_entity.type
_entity.pdbx_description
1 polymer ?
#
loop_
_entity_poly.entity_id
_entity_poly.type
_entity_poly.pdbx_seq_one_letter_code
_entity_poly.pdbx_strand_id
1 'polypeptide(L)'
;MRDLPRLLSDNDLLKMREMELVKSELQERQQQEKENLTLTAEKICNAAKEVNSWIYDPENKQWYTPDEFYTEMGKFYKNHPVFIRVQIKNPIEGVEAGFKRMSLIQLKLIAFTRKVLEYYSGQK
;
A
#
# COMPACT_ATOMS: atom_id res chain seq x y z
N MET A 1 24.54 -29.77 -53.58
CA MET A 1 24.49 -28.35 -53.19
C MET A 1 24.22 -28.30 -51.70
N ARG A 2 25.09 -27.68 -50.90
CA ARG A 2 24.84 -27.48 -49.46
C ARG A 2 24.19 -26.11 -49.33
N ASP A 3 22.94 -26.06 -48.87
CA ASP A 3 22.26 -24.79 -48.61
C ASP A 3 23.00 -24.04 -47.52
N LEU A 4 23.47 -22.83 -47.85
CA LEU A 4 24.07 -21.91 -46.89
C LEU A 4 22.99 -21.51 -45.87
N PRO A 5 23.29 -21.46 -44.56
CA PRO A 5 22.35 -20.97 -43.57
C PRO A 5 21.95 -19.53 -43.94
N ARG A 6 20.65 -19.24 -44.00
CA ARG A 6 20.17 -17.85 -44.13
C ARG A 6 20.71 -17.06 -42.95
N LEU A 7 21.69 -16.19 -43.22
CA LEU A 7 22.15 -15.20 -42.26
C LEU A 7 20.98 -14.25 -42.00
N LEU A 8 20.56 -14.16 -40.73
CA LEU A 8 19.55 -13.20 -40.29
C LEU A 8 20.03 -11.80 -40.63
N SER A 9 19.17 -10.97 -41.22
CA SER A 9 19.49 -9.57 -41.44
C SER A 9 19.51 -8.82 -40.10
N ASP A 10 20.22 -7.71 -40.03
CA ASP A 10 20.23 -6.86 -38.82
C ASP A 10 18.82 -6.43 -38.40
N ASN A 11 17.91 -6.29 -39.36
CA ASN A 11 16.49 -6.03 -39.11
C ASN A 11 15.76 -7.22 -38.47
N ASP A 12 16.14 -8.45 -38.81
CA ASP A 12 15.58 -9.65 -38.18
C ASP A 12 16.10 -9.81 -36.75
N LEU A 13 17.37 -9.49 -36.51
CA LEU A 13 17.98 -9.48 -35.18
C LEU A 13 17.34 -8.42 -34.26
N LEU A 14 17.05 -7.22 -34.77
CA LEU A 14 16.33 -6.19 -34.01
C LEU A 14 14.93 -6.67 -33.61
N LYS A 15 14.16 -7.22 -34.55
CA LYS A 15 12.81 -7.73 -34.28
C LYS A 15 12.80 -8.86 -33.26
N MET A 16 13.80 -9.74 -33.28
CA MET A 16 13.92 -10.80 -32.28
C MET A 16 14.15 -10.22 -30.88
N ARG A 17 15.02 -9.21 -30.75
CA ARG A 17 15.30 -8.55 -29.47
C ARG A 17 14.08 -7.80 -28.92
N GLU A 18 13.34 -7.09 -29.77
CA GLU A 18 12.08 -6.44 -29.39
C GLU A 18 11.04 -7.45 -28.91
N MET A 19 10.94 -8.60 -29.60
CA MET A 19 9.99 -9.65 -29.23
C MET A 19 10.39 -10.37 -27.93
N GLU A 20 11.69 -10.51 -27.64
CA GLU A 20 12.18 -11.01 -26.35
C GLU A 20 11.88 -10.05 -25.20
N LEU A 21 12.08 -8.74 -25.40
CA LEU A 21 11.70 -7.71 -24.42
C LEU A 21 10.20 -7.72 -24.12
N VAL A 22 9.36 -7.76 -25.16
CA VAL A 22 7.90 -7.83 -24.97
C VAL A 22 7.48 -9.12 -24.26
N LYS A 23 8.14 -10.25 -24.54
CA LYS A 23 7.88 -11.51 -23.85
C LYS A 23 8.30 -11.46 -22.38
N SER A 24 9.44 -10.85 -22.05
CA SER A 24 9.88 -10.72 -20.65
C SER A 24 8.95 -9.80 -19.87
N GLU A 25 8.57 -8.66 -20.45
CA GLU A 25 7.60 -7.73 -19.84
C GLU A 25 6.23 -8.40 -19.60
N LEU A 26 5.76 -9.21 -20.57
CA LEU A 26 4.50 -9.94 -20.42
C LEU A 26 4.59 -11.01 -19.33
N GLN A 27 5.72 -11.71 -19.24
CA GLN A 27 5.96 -12.70 -18.18
C GLN A 27 6.03 -12.05 -16.80
N GLU A 28 6.69 -10.90 -16.67
CA GLU A 28 6.75 -10.13 -15.41
C GLU A 28 5.36 -9.68 -14.97
N ARG A 29 4.53 -9.16 -15.90
CA ARG A 29 3.14 -8.80 -15.60
C ARG A 29 2.31 -10.00 -15.15
N GLN A 30 2.42 -11.13 -15.85
CA GLN A 30 1.70 -12.35 -15.49
C GLN A 30 2.17 -12.93 -14.15
N GLN A 31 3.46 -12.83 -13.84
CA GLN A 31 4.04 -13.27 -12.57
C GLN A 31 3.58 -12.36 -11.42
N GLN A 32 3.61 -11.04 -11.60
CA GLN A 32 3.06 -10.08 -10.64
C GLN A 32 1.56 -10.28 -10.43
N GLU A 33 0.78 -10.54 -11.49
CA GLU A 33 -0.64 -10.88 -11.37
C GLU A 33 -0.85 -12.18 -10.59
N LYS A 34 -0.03 -13.22 -10.82
CA LYS A 34 -0.09 -14.49 -10.07
C LYS A 34 0.28 -14.33 -8.59
N GLU A 35 1.25 -13.49 -8.27
CA GLU A 35 1.63 -13.19 -6.89
C GLU A 35 0.52 -12.40 -6.18
N ASN A 36 -0.09 -11.44 -6.88
CA ASN A 36 -1.28 -10.72 -6.41
C ASN A 36 -2.52 -11.62 -6.27
N LEU A 37 -2.59 -12.74 -7.01
CA LEU A 37 -3.73 -13.67 -7.03
C LEU A 37 -3.87 -14.55 -5.78
N THR A 38 -3.02 -14.42 -4.76
CA THR A 38 -3.23 -15.15 -3.49
C THR A 38 -2.88 -14.32 -2.26
N LEU A 39 -3.40 -13.09 -2.15
CA LEU A 39 -3.38 -12.34 -0.90
C LEU A 39 -4.34 -12.97 0.11
N THR A 40 -3.82 -13.27 1.29
CA THR A 40 -4.58 -13.80 2.43
C THR A 40 -4.23 -12.99 3.68
N ALA A 41 -5.11 -13.01 4.67
CA ALA A 41 -4.82 -12.39 5.97
C ALA A 41 -3.50 -12.91 6.54
N GLU A 42 -3.27 -14.22 6.50
CA GLU A 42 -2.03 -14.86 6.96
C GLU A 42 -0.77 -14.28 6.32
N LYS A 43 -0.75 -14.14 4.98
CA LYS A 43 0.42 -13.59 4.28
C LYS A 43 0.69 -12.15 4.66
N ILE A 44 -0.35 -11.34 4.80
CA ILE A 44 -0.22 -9.94 5.20
C ILE A 44 0.31 -9.85 6.64
N CYS A 45 -0.21 -10.67 7.55
CA CYS A 45 0.25 -10.73 8.93
C CYS A 45 1.71 -11.16 9.02
N ASN A 46 2.12 -12.18 8.26
CA ASN A 46 3.51 -12.64 8.23
C ASN A 46 4.43 -11.56 7.68
N ALA A 47 4.07 -10.93 6.56
CA ALA A 47 4.83 -9.81 6.00
C ALA A 47 4.98 -8.65 7.00
N ALA A 48 3.91 -8.32 7.74
CA ALA A 48 3.96 -7.27 8.76
C ALA A 48 4.88 -7.65 9.93
N LYS A 49 4.83 -8.90 10.39
CA LYS A 49 5.72 -9.43 11.46
C LYS A 49 7.19 -9.42 11.04
N GLU A 50 7.50 -9.79 9.81
CA GLU A 50 8.87 -9.82 9.27
C GLU A 50 9.55 -8.45 9.30
N VAL A 51 8.79 -7.38 9.03
CA VAL A 51 9.30 -6.00 9.03
C VAL A 51 8.95 -5.24 10.33
N ASN A 52 8.54 -5.96 11.39
CA ASN A 52 8.17 -5.42 12.70
C ASN A 52 7.22 -4.21 12.60
N SER A 53 6.18 -4.33 11.77
CA SER A 53 5.23 -3.26 11.45
C SER A 53 3.79 -3.71 11.67
N TRP A 54 2.86 -2.76 11.62
CA TRP A 54 1.43 -2.99 11.81
C TRP A 54 0.67 -2.82 10.50
N ILE A 55 -0.58 -3.28 10.48
CA ILE A 55 -1.47 -3.16 9.34
C ILE A 55 -2.36 -1.93 9.54
N TYR A 56 -2.36 -1.02 8.58
CA TYR A 56 -3.22 0.15 8.54
C TYR A 56 -4.26 -0.01 7.43
N ASP A 57 -5.54 0.09 7.77
CA ASP A 57 -6.63 0.19 6.81
C ASP A 57 -6.95 1.68 6.57
N PRO A 58 -6.58 2.26 5.41
CA PRO A 58 -6.81 3.67 5.13
C PRO A 58 -8.29 4.02 4.94
N GLU A 59 -9.13 3.06 4.55
CA GLU A 59 -10.56 3.29 4.35
C GLU A 59 -11.27 3.51 5.68
N ASN A 60 -10.97 2.65 6.66
CA ASN A 60 -11.53 2.74 8.01
C ASN A 60 -10.70 3.64 8.95
N LYS A 61 -9.51 4.07 8.51
CA LYS A 61 -8.51 4.79 9.32
C LYS A 61 -8.14 4.04 10.60
N GLN A 62 -8.11 2.71 10.51
CA GLN A 62 -7.93 1.82 11.64
C GLN A 62 -6.55 1.16 11.57
N TRP A 63 -5.91 1.04 12.73
CA TRP A 63 -4.68 0.27 12.90
C TRP A 63 -5.00 -1.08 13.52
N TYR A 64 -4.27 -2.09 13.08
CA TYR A 64 -4.32 -3.44 13.59
C TYR A 64 -2.90 -3.94 13.84
N THR A 65 -2.70 -4.59 14.99
CA THR A 65 -1.60 -5.53 15.11
C THR A 65 -1.78 -6.68 14.12
N PRO A 66 -0.70 -7.40 13.76
CA PRO A 66 -0.82 -8.61 12.95
C PRO A 66 -1.82 -9.63 13.51
N ASP A 67 -1.88 -9.80 14.83
CA ASP A 67 -2.75 -10.80 15.45
C ASP A 67 -4.22 -10.36 15.49
N GLU A 68 -4.50 -9.07 15.73
CA GLU A 68 -5.85 -8.51 15.61
C GLU A 68 -6.35 -8.62 14.17
N PHE A 69 -5.52 -8.25 13.19
CA PHE A 69 -5.89 -8.34 11.79
C PHE A 69 -6.23 -9.77 11.37
N TYR A 70 -5.44 -10.75 11.82
CA TYR A 70 -5.73 -12.16 11.54
C TYR A 70 -7.03 -12.62 12.20
N THR A 71 -7.29 -12.20 13.43
CA THR A 71 -8.52 -12.56 14.16
C THR A 71 -9.76 -12.01 13.47
N GLU A 72 -9.71 -10.76 13.03
CA GLU A 72 -10.85 -10.10 12.38
C GLU A 72 -11.02 -10.54 10.92
N MET A 73 -9.91 -10.65 10.19
CA MET A 73 -9.91 -10.78 8.74
C MET A 73 -9.54 -12.19 8.24
N GLY A 74 -9.10 -13.09 9.11
CA GLY A 74 -8.71 -14.47 8.76
C GLY A 74 -9.85 -15.33 8.21
N LYS A 75 -11.10 -14.94 8.47
CA LYS A 75 -12.31 -15.59 7.94
C LYS A 75 -12.66 -15.20 6.50
N PHE A 76 -12.03 -14.16 5.93
CA PHE A 76 -12.34 -13.73 4.56
C PHE A 76 -11.70 -14.63 3.51
N TYR A 77 -12.34 -14.71 2.34
CA TYR A 77 -11.82 -15.47 1.20
C TYR A 77 -10.55 -14.82 0.62
N LYS A 78 -9.75 -15.60 -0.10
CA LYS A 78 -8.51 -15.11 -0.74
C LYS A 78 -8.78 -13.95 -1.69
N ASN A 79 -7.91 -12.95 -1.69
CA ASN A 79 -8.06 -11.71 -2.47
C ASN A 79 -9.31 -10.90 -2.13
N HIS A 80 -9.80 -11.00 -0.88
CA HIS A 80 -10.81 -10.06 -0.40
C HIS A 80 -10.32 -8.61 -0.60
N PRO A 81 -11.17 -7.66 -1.03
CA PRO A 81 -10.74 -6.29 -1.33
C PRO A 81 -9.96 -5.60 -0.20
N VAL A 82 -10.24 -5.96 1.06
CA VAL A 82 -9.49 -5.47 2.23
C VAL A 82 -7.99 -5.76 2.11
N PHE A 83 -7.61 -6.92 1.60
CA PHE A 83 -6.22 -7.36 1.49
C PHE A 83 -5.41 -6.56 0.48
N ILE A 84 -6.08 -5.95 -0.50
CA ILE A 84 -5.45 -5.13 -1.54
C ILE A 84 -5.21 -3.70 -1.02
N ARG A 85 -6.11 -3.17 -0.19
CA ARG A 85 -6.05 -1.76 0.25
C ARG A 85 -5.22 -1.53 1.50
N VAL A 86 -5.06 -2.54 2.35
CA VAL A 86 -4.34 -2.39 3.62
C VAL A 86 -2.86 -2.14 3.38
N GLN A 87 -2.24 -1.38 4.28
CA GLN A 87 -0.86 -0.96 4.18
C GLN A 87 -0.08 -1.47 5.38
N ILE A 88 1.10 -2.03 5.16
CA ILE A 88 2.03 -2.37 6.25
C ILE A 88 2.87 -1.13 6.55
N LYS A 89 2.78 -0.60 7.77
CA LYS A 89 3.46 0.64 8.18
C LYS A 89 4.00 0.55 9.60
N ASN A 90 5.03 1.35 9.88
CA ASN A 90 5.55 1.48 11.22
C ASN A 90 4.51 2.15 12.14
N PRO A 91 4.09 1.51 13.24
CA PRO A 91 3.07 2.08 14.13
C PRO A 91 3.51 3.39 14.78
N ILE A 92 4.80 3.65 14.94
CA ILE A 92 5.33 4.90 15.50
C ILE A 92 4.94 6.10 14.62
N GLU A 93 4.96 5.96 13.29
CA GLU A 93 4.49 7.01 12.38
C GLU A 93 3.01 7.35 12.62
N GLY A 94 2.20 6.32 12.92
CA GLY A 94 0.79 6.49 13.26
C GLY A 94 0.60 7.27 14.56
N VAL A 95 1.40 6.96 15.58
CA VAL A 95 1.40 7.67 16.86
C VAL A 95 1.78 9.14 16.68
N GLU A 96 2.87 9.41 15.96
CA GLU A 96 3.34 10.78 15.67
C GLU A 96 2.29 11.59 14.90
N ALA A 97 1.67 10.99 13.88
CA ALA A 97 0.59 11.62 13.13
C ALA A 97 -0.61 11.95 14.01
N GLY A 98 -0.95 11.04 14.95
CA GLY A 98 -1.99 11.24 15.96
C GLY A 98 -1.71 12.45 16.85
N PHE A 99 -0.52 12.52 17.43
CA PHE A 99 -0.10 13.67 18.25
C PHE A 99 -0.13 14.98 17.47
N LYS A 100 0.40 14.99 16.25
CA LYS A 100 0.37 16.18 15.38
C LYS A 100 -1.07 16.64 15.13
N ARG A 101 -1.99 15.70 14.89
CA ARG A 101 -3.41 16.02 14.69
C ARG A 101 -4.05 16.57 15.96
N MET A 102 -3.78 15.99 17.12
CA MET A 102 -4.29 16.47 18.40
C MET A 102 -3.83 17.89 18.70
N SER A 103 -2.54 18.19 18.51
CA SER A 103 -2.00 19.54 18.70
C SER A 103 -2.71 20.57 17.82
N LEU A 104 -2.97 20.23 16.54
CA LEU A 104 -3.73 21.11 15.65
C LEU A 104 -5.17 21.35 16.13
N ILE A 105 -5.83 20.33 16.67
CA ILE A 105 -7.18 20.46 17.23
C ILE A 105 -7.16 21.34 18.49
N GLN A 106 -6.18 21.14 19.38
CA GLN A 106 -6.01 21.97 20.58
C GLN A 106 -5.77 23.43 20.23
N LEU A 107 -4.92 23.73 19.23
CA LEU A 107 -4.69 25.09 18.76
C LEU A 107 -5.98 25.74 18.23
N LYS A 108 -6.79 25.00 17.46
CA LYS A 108 -8.09 25.48 16.99
C LYS A 108 -9.05 25.78 18.13
N LEU A 109 -9.07 24.91 19.15
CA LEU A 109 -9.89 25.11 20.33
C LEU A 109 -9.47 26.37 21.10
N ILE A 110 -8.18 26.56 21.35
CA ILE A 110 -7.65 27.76 22.02
C ILE A 110 -8.03 29.03 21.24
N ALA A 111 -7.84 29.02 19.92
CA ALA A 111 -8.20 30.16 19.08
C ALA A 111 -9.70 30.46 19.12
N PHE A 112 -10.54 29.42 19.12
CA PHE A 112 -11.99 29.59 19.24
C PHE A 112 -12.39 30.15 20.61
N THR A 113 -11.83 29.60 21.70
CA THR A 113 -12.06 30.11 23.06
C THR A 113 -11.69 31.58 23.19
N ARG A 114 -10.55 32.00 22.62
CA ARG A 114 -10.14 33.41 22.61
C ARG A 114 -11.19 34.29 21.92
N LYS A 115 -11.65 33.90 20.73
CA LYS A 115 -12.69 34.63 19.99
C LYS A 115 -13.98 34.79 20.79
N VAL A 116 -14.40 33.72 21.48
CA VAL A 116 -15.60 33.76 22.32
C VAL A 116 -15.43 34.74 23.48
N LEU A 117 -14.29 34.68 24.20
CA LEU A 117 -14.02 35.58 25.31
C LEU A 117 -13.93 37.04 24.87
N GLU A 118 -13.24 37.32 23.75
CA GLU A 118 -13.14 38.66 23.18
C GLU A 118 -14.53 39.25 22.89
N TYR A 119 -15.41 38.48 22.23
CA TYR A 119 -16.78 38.90 21.92
C TYR A 119 -17.57 39.31 23.17
N TYR A 120 -17.55 38.50 24.23
CA TYR A 120 -18.31 38.81 25.45
C TYR A 120 -17.63 39.87 26.34
N SER A 121 -16.30 40.01 26.28
CA SER A 121 -15.57 41.02 27.04
C SER A 121 -15.72 42.44 26.46
N GLY A 122 -15.94 42.56 25.15
CA GLY A 122 -16.15 43.84 24.44
C GLY A 122 -17.58 44.38 24.45
N GLN A 123 -18.53 43.71 25.12
CA GLN A 123 -19.93 44.16 25.26
C GLN A 123 -20.21 44.95 26.55
N LYS A 124 -19.17 45.48 27.20
CA LYS A 124 -19.29 46.39 28.34
C LYS A 124 -19.08 47.84 27.92
#